data_AF-A0A5P3MST1-F1
#
_entry.id   AF-A0A5P3MST1-F1
#
_cell.length_a   1.000
_cell.length_b   1.000
_cell.length_c   1.000
_cell.angle_alpha   90.00
_cell.angle_beta   90.00
_cell.angle_gamma   90.00
#
_symmetry.space_group_name_H-M   'P 1'
#
loop_
_entity.id
_entity.type
_entity.pdbx_description
1 polymer ?
#
loop_
_entity_poly.entity_id
_entity_poly.type
_entity_poly.pdbx_seq_one_letter_code
_entity_poly.pdbx_strand_id
1 'polypeptide(L)'
;MNIFQIYYLESQQAGLDKGFVPVYNRPNGNEKWFEYGVMRYLWQHRREYFQGLTGVFSHKFYEKTGLSSDEVKAFVEKNSGGADAADVYLFNPITAPSHLFANQWLQGGSYHKGLVEVTQNILDILRIPVHLNTLMDTSGSVVYCNYWVGSPKFWQAYMDFAEMFYHMIEGDTENRLGAQNLVAHSGSHSYPMIPFIFERLPTLFLRLNPQFKCVAYEYPDEMLRKRWGMVYHDMMAMKQAKDLQNPTAFYQVWEQLRAKVTREQLLALYAQNACPDVKI
;
A
#
# COMPACT_ATOMS: atom_id res chain seq x y z
N MET A 1 19.72 -0.18 9.74
CA MET A 1 18.38 -0.26 9.13
C MET A 1 18.04 -1.73 8.94
N ASN A 2 16.81 -2.14 9.27
CA ASN A 2 16.36 -3.54 9.16
C ASN A 2 15.20 -3.61 8.15
N ILE A 3 15.42 -4.20 6.98
CA ILE A 3 14.35 -4.38 6.00
C ILE A 3 14.11 -5.87 5.85
N PHE A 4 12.91 -6.30 6.23
CA PHE A 4 12.47 -7.68 6.15
C PHE A 4 11.76 -7.93 4.82
N GLN A 5 11.90 -9.13 4.27
CA GLN A 5 11.14 -9.60 3.12
C GLN A 5 10.38 -10.87 3.49
N ILE A 6 9.05 -10.78 3.44
CA ILE A 6 8.13 -11.87 3.82
C ILE A 6 8.19 -12.98 2.79
N TYR A 7 8.13 -14.23 3.23
CA TYR A 7 7.85 -15.40 2.37
C TYR A 7 6.87 -16.37 3.04
N TYR A 8 6.15 -17.13 2.22
CA TYR A 8 5.07 -18.04 2.60
C TYR A 8 5.42 -19.51 2.38
N LEU A 9 6.29 -19.79 1.40
CA LEU A 9 6.76 -21.14 1.06
C LEU A 9 8.29 -21.13 1.10
N GLU A 10 8.90 -22.22 1.59
CA GLU A 10 10.36 -22.35 1.61
C GLU A 10 10.98 -22.16 0.22
N SER A 11 10.29 -22.60 -0.84
CA SER A 11 10.73 -22.42 -2.22
C SER A 11 10.89 -20.95 -2.64
N GLN A 12 10.19 -20.02 -1.99
CA GLN A 12 10.32 -18.59 -2.28
C GLN A 12 11.62 -18.00 -1.74
N GLN A 13 12.23 -18.63 -0.73
CA GLN A 13 13.39 -18.06 -0.03
C GLN A 13 14.59 -17.85 -0.95
N ALA A 14 14.79 -18.72 -1.94
CA ALA A 14 15.87 -18.60 -2.92
C ALA A 14 15.70 -17.41 -3.87
N GLY A 15 14.47 -16.93 -4.07
CA GLY A 15 14.15 -15.79 -4.94
C GLY A 15 14.06 -14.45 -4.21
N LEU A 16 14.26 -14.42 -2.89
CA LEU A 16 14.28 -13.17 -2.12
C LEU A 16 15.57 -12.38 -2.40
N ASP A 17 15.49 -11.07 -2.22
CA ASP A 17 16.65 -10.19 -2.35
C ASP A 17 17.60 -10.43 -1.17
N LYS A 18 18.86 -10.77 -1.48
CA LYS A 18 19.88 -11.13 -0.48
C LYS A 18 20.23 -9.98 0.48
N GLY A 19 19.94 -8.73 0.11
CA GLY A 19 20.16 -7.58 0.98
C GLY A 19 18.99 -7.27 1.91
N PHE A 20 17.89 -8.01 1.83
CA PHE A 20 16.80 -8.00 2.81
C PHE A 20 16.86 -9.21 3.75
N VAL A 21 16.27 -9.07 4.93
CA VAL A 21 16.21 -10.12 5.93
C VAL A 21 14.97 -11.00 5.67
N PRO A 22 15.12 -12.28 5.31
CA PRO A 22 13.97 -13.14 5.07
C PRO A 22 13.18 -13.34 6.36
N VAL A 23 11.85 -13.19 6.30
CA VAL A 23 10.94 -13.47 7.42
C VAL A 23 9.83 -14.41 6.98
N TYR A 24 9.74 -15.56 7.65
CA TYR A 24 8.70 -16.53 7.35
C TYR A 24 7.36 -16.02 7.88
N ASN A 25 6.35 -15.92 7.01
CA ASN A 25 4.97 -15.81 7.46
C ASN A 25 4.51 -17.19 7.92
N ARG A 26 4.87 -17.52 9.16
CA ARG A 26 4.58 -18.84 9.74
C ARG A 26 3.06 -19.09 9.74
N PRO A 27 2.57 -20.26 9.30
CA PRO A 27 1.14 -20.62 9.31
C PRO A 27 0.56 -20.87 10.72
N ASN A 28 1.10 -20.22 11.77
CA ASN A 28 0.68 -20.41 13.16
C ASN A 28 -0.56 -19.55 13.50
N GLY A 29 -1.67 -19.73 12.78
CA GLY A 29 -2.99 -19.25 13.20
C GLY A 29 -3.37 -17.81 12.86
N ASN A 30 -2.47 -17.04 12.23
CA ASN A 30 -2.74 -15.67 11.77
C ASN A 30 -2.97 -15.59 10.24
N GLU A 31 -3.39 -16.67 9.60
CA GLU A 31 -3.57 -16.73 8.13
C GLU A 31 -4.47 -15.62 7.60
N LYS A 32 -5.48 -15.19 8.36
CA LYS A 32 -6.38 -14.09 7.97
C LYS A 32 -5.74 -12.69 8.00
N TRP A 33 -4.61 -12.53 8.68
CA TRP A 33 -3.93 -11.24 8.91
C TRP A 33 -2.78 -10.97 7.93
N PHE A 34 -2.33 -11.97 7.17
CA PHE A 34 -1.34 -11.82 6.08
C PHE A 34 -0.11 -10.98 6.50
N GLU A 35 0.32 -10.01 5.69
CA GLU A 35 1.49 -9.16 5.95
C GLU A 35 1.37 -8.39 7.28
N TYR A 36 0.17 -7.95 7.67
CA TYR A 36 -0.02 -7.28 8.96
C TYR A 36 0.27 -8.21 10.14
N GLY A 37 -0.11 -9.48 10.03
CA GLY A 37 0.21 -10.50 11.04
C GLY A 37 1.72 -10.61 11.29
N VAL A 38 2.53 -10.55 10.23
CA VAL A 38 4.00 -10.55 10.34
C VAL A 38 4.52 -9.27 11.00
N MET A 39 4.03 -8.09 10.56
CA MET A 39 4.39 -6.81 11.16
C MET A 39 4.10 -6.79 12.66
N ARG A 40 2.89 -7.21 13.05
CA ARG A 40 2.45 -7.27 14.44
C ARG A 40 3.28 -8.24 15.27
N TYR A 41 3.58 -9.42 14.73
CA TYR A 41 4.45 -10.39 15.40
C TYR A 41 5.84 -9.81 15.69
N LEU A 42 6.48 -9.21 14.68
CA LEU A 42 7.79 -8.56 14.83
C LEU A 42 7.71 -7.41 15.84
N TRP A 43 6.67 -6.58 15.76
CA TRP A 43 6.46 -5.45 16.66
C TRP A 43 6.37 -5.85 18.13
N GLN A 44 5.72 -6.99 18.42
CA GLN A 44 5.49 -7.49 19.77
C GLN A 44 6.66 -8.29 20.32
N HIS A 45 7.32 -9.10 19.49
CA HIS A 45 8.31 -10.07 19.95
C HIS A 45 9.75 -9.69 19.62
N ARG A 46 9.96 -8.77 18.68
CA ARG A 46 11.28 -8.39 18.14
C ARG A 46 11.44 -6.87 18.08
N ARG A 47 11.07 -6.21 19.17
CA ARG A 47 10.98 -4.74 19.28
C ARG A 47 12.34 -4.05 19.10
N GLU A 48 13.44 -4.76 19.32
CA GLU A 48 14.81 -4.29 19.09
C GLU A 48 15.03 -3.83 17.64
N TYR A 49 14.36 -4.44 16.66
CA TYR A 49 14.54 -4.07 15.25
C TYR A 49 14.00 -2.67 14.94
N PHE A 50 12.95 -2.25 15.65
CA PHE A 50 12.25 -0.99 15.44
C PHE A 50 12.89 0.19 16.19
N GLN A 51 14.07 0.00 16.81
CA GLN A 51 14.89 1.10 17.34
C GLN A 51 15.60 1.89 16.24
N GLY A 52 15.62 1.37 15.00
CA GLY A 52 16.08 2.08 13.81
C GLY A 52 15.05 2.05 12.69
N LEU A 53 15.43 2.60 11.53
CA LEU A 53 14.63 2.53 10.31
C LEU A 53 14.34 1.07 9.95
N THR A 54 13.06 0.75 9.79
CA THR A 54 12.56 -0.62 9.60
C THR A 54 11.53 -0.71 8.48
N GLY A 55 11.62 -1.71 7.63
CA GLY A 55 10.61 -2.03 6.61
C GLY A 55 10.24 -3.51 6.64
N VAL A 56 9.02 -3.85 6.23
CA VAL A 56 8.54 -5.24 6.19
C VAL A 56 7.84 -5.45 4.84
N PHE A 57 8.57 -5.87 3.82
CA PHE A 57 8.12 -5.94 2.44
C PHE A 57 7.53 -7.30 2.06
N SER A 58 6.60 -7.32 1.10
CA SER A 58 6.06 -8.56 0.53
C SER A 58 7.12 -9.30 -0.31
N HIS A 59 7.01 -10.63 -0.44
CA HIS A 59 7.83 -11.43 -1.36
C HIS A 59 7.87 -10.85 -2.79
N LYS A 60 6.77 -10.23 -3.24
CA LYS A 60 6.64 -9.64 -4.58
C LYS A 60 7.25 -8.25 -4.72
N PHE A 61 8.01 -7.76 -3.74
CA PHE A 61 8.55 -6.39 -3.77
C PHE A 61 9.29 -6.08 -5.07
N TYR A 62 10.28 -6.90 -5.43
CA TYR A 62 11.05 -6.70 -6.67
C TYR A 62 10.17 -6.85 -7.91
N GLU A 63 9.31 -7.87 -7.97
CA GLU A 63 8.35 -8.06 -9.08
C GLU A 63 7.50 -6.80 -9.33
N LYS A 64 7.03 -6.14 -8.27
CA LYS A 64 6.11 -4.99 -8.38
C LYS A 64 6.81 -3.65 -8.58
N THR A 65 8.01 -3.49 -8.02
CA THR A 65 8.72 -2.20 -8.00
C THR A 65 9.91 -2.16 -8.96
N GLY A 66 10.55 -3.30 -9.22
CA GLY A 66 11.84 -3.38 -9.90
C GLY A 66 13.02 -2.90 -9.04
N LEU A 67 12.81 -2.58 -7.76
CA LEU A 67 13.84 -2.02 -6.88
C LEU A 67 14.57 -3.11 -6.11
N SER A 68 15.89 -3.10 -6.19
CA SER A 68 16.78 -3.92 -5.38
C SER A 68 16.93 -3.37 -3.96
N SER A 69 17.45 -4.19 -3.05
CA SER A 69 17.78 -3.75 -1.70
C SER A 69 18.81 -2.62 -1.65
N ASP A 70 19.76 -2.58 -2.59
CA ASP A 70 20.77 -1.52 -2.67
C ASP A 70 20.14 -0.17 -3.06
N GLU A 71 19.24 -0.17 -4.05
CA GLU A 71 18.52 1.04 -4.46
C GLU A 71 17.60 1.57 -3.35
N VAL A 72 16.90 0.66 -2.65
CA VAL A 72 16.08 1.01 -1.49
C VAL A 72 16.93 1.64 -0.40
N LYS A 73 18.05 1.01 -0.03
CA LYS A 73 18.95 1.52 1.03
C LYS A 73 19.52 2.88 0.66
N ALA A 74 20.02 3.04 -0.57
CA ALA A 74 20.55 4.31 -1.06
C ALA A 74 19.49 5.42 -1.03
N PHE A 75 18.25 5.12 -1.41
CA PHE A 75 17.16 6.09 -1.34
C PHE A 75 16.84 6.51 0.10
N VAL A 76 16.79 5.56 1.04
CA VAL A 76 16.55 5.88 2.45
C VAL A 76 17.69 6.72 3.02
N GLU A 77 18.95 6.30 2.82
CA GLU A 77 20.14 7.00 3.33
C GLU A 77 20.24 8.44 2.83
N LYS A 78 19.91 8.66 1.54
CA LYS A 78 19.87 10.00 0.94
C LYS A 78 18.88 10.93 1.65
N ASN A 79 17.79 10.39 2.20
CA ASN A 79 16.67 11.16 2.75
C ASN A 79 16.55 11.06 4.30
N SER A 80 17.48 10.36 4.97
CA SER A 80 17.43 10.13 6.43
C SER A 80 18.39 10.99 7.25
N GLY A 81 19.12 11.92 6.62
CA GLY A 81 20.12 12.76 7.28
C GLY A 81 19.60 14.12 7.75
N GLY A 82 20.05 14.56 8.93
CA GLY A 82 19.87 15.93 9.40
C GLY A 82 18.46 16.28 9.91
N ALA A 83 18.18 17.59 10.03
CA ALA A 83 16.91 18.11 10.53
C ALA A 83 15.70 17.84 9.60
N ASP A 84 15.99 17.47 8.34
CA ASP A 84 15.01 17.19 7.30
C ASP A 84 14.80 15.69 7.04
N ALA A 85 15.31 14.84 7.93
CA ALA A 85 15.09 13.40 7.85
C ALA A 85 13.59 13.06 7.76
N ALA A 86 13.23 12.24 6.77
CA ALA A 86 11.88 11.74 6.63
C ALA A 86 11.58 10.68 7.71
N ASP A 87 10.32 10.61 8.10
CA ASP A 87 9.83 9.65 9.09
C ASP A 87 9.40 8.34 8.45
N VAL A 88 9.06 8.38 7.16
CA VAL A 88 8.64 7.24 6.36
C VAL A 88 9.04 7.41 4.89
N TYR A 89 9.47 6.32 4.28
CA TYR A 89 10.02 6.25 2.91
C TYR A 89 9.16 5.26 2.12
N LEU A 90 8.58 5.69 1.00
CA LEU A 90 7.55 4.96 0.27
C LEU A 90 8.08 4.43 -1.07
N PHE A 91 7.78 3.17 -1.38
CA PHE A 91 8.27 2.47 -2.58
C PHE A 91 7.09 1.89 -3.37
N ASN A 92 6.22 2.76 -3.87
CA ASN A 92 5.02 2.31 -4.56
C ASN A 92 5.35 1.51 -5.82
N PRO A 93 4.56 0.48 -6.16
CA PRO A 93 4.68 -0.20 -7.45
C PRO A 93 4.54 0.79 -8.60
N ILE A 94 5.42 0.72 -9.60
CA ILE A 94 5.26 1.49 -10.84
C ILE A 94 3.93 1.17 -11.54
N THR A 95 3.39 -0.01 -11.26
CA THR A 95 2.14 -0.54 -11.80
C THR A 95 0.89 -0.08 -11.06
N ALA A 96 1.04 0.58 -9.90
CA ALA A 96 -0.09 0.93 -9.06
C ALA A 96 -1.08 1.83 -9.82
N PRO A 97 -2.37 1.48 -9.89
CA PRO A 97 -3.38 2.30 -10.56
C PRO A 97 -3.79 3.53 -9.71
N SER A 98 -2.90 4.06 -8.87
CA SER A 98 -3.20 5.14 -7.91
C SER A 98 -3.79 6.37 -8.55
N HIS A 99 -3.43 6.66 -9.78
CA HIS A 99 -3.92 7.83 -10.48
C HIS A 99 -5.23 7.58 -11.23
N LEU A 100 -5.69 6.33 -11.37
CA LEU A 100 -6.99 6.00 -11.97
C LEU A 100 -8.17 6.17 -10.99
N PHE A 101 -7.89 6.24 -9.70
CA PHE A 101 -8.92 6.39 -8.67
C PHE A 101 -8.65 7.61 -7.79
N ALA A 102 -9.71 8.26 -7.31
CA ALA A 102 -9.55 9.39 -6.39
C ALA A 102 -8.80 8.95 -5.11
N ASN A 103 -9.09 7.75 -4.61
CA ASN A 103 -8.35 7.15 -3.48
C ASN A 103 -8.29 5.61 -3.57
N GLN A 104 -7.40 5.01 -2.77
CA GLN A 104 -7.19 3.57 -2.70
C GLN A 104 -8.41 2.78 -2.20
N TRP A 105 -9.28 3.38 -1.38
CA TRP A 105 -10.51 2.72 -0.90
C TRP A 105 -11.52 2.52 -2.02
N LEU A 106 -11.73 3.53 -2.87
CA LEU A 106 -12.55 3.41 -4.08
C LEU A 106 -11.96 2.40 -5.07
N GLN A 107 -10.63 2.40 -5.21
CA GLN A 107 -9.94 1.37 -5.98
C GLN A 107 -10.25 -0.02 -5.43
N GLY A 108 -10.02 -0.26 -4.14
CA GLY A 108 -10.26 -1.56 -3.51
C GLY A 108 -11.73 -1.99 -3.57
N GLY A 109 -12.67 -1.06 -3.34
CA GLY A 109 -14.10 -1.31 -3.41
C GLY A 109 -14.59 -1.72 -4.81
N SER A 110 -13.88 -1.32 -5.87
CA SER A 110 -14.19 -1.77 -7.24
C SER A 110 -13.86 -3.26 -7.49
N TYR A 111 -12.98 -3.85 -6.67
CA TYR A 111 -12.61 -5.27 -6.72
C TYR A 111 -13.21 -6.11 -5.60
N HIS A 112 -13.37 -5.50 -4.42
CA HIS A 112 -13.76 -6.18 -3.18
C HIS A 112 -15.06 -5.57 -2.66
N LYS A 113 -16.18 -6.16 -3.08
CA LYS A 113 -17.52 -5.71 -2.68
C LYS A 113 -17.61 -5.63 -1.15
N GLY A 114 -18.12 -4.50 -0.66
CA GLY A 114 -18.30 -4.24 0.77
C GLY A 114 -17.08 -3.62 1.47
N LEU A 115 -15.88 -3.59 0.87
CA LEU A 115 -14.67 -3.08 1.53
C LEU A 115 -14.84 -1.66 2.09
N VAL A 116 -15.40 -0.75 1.28
CA VAL A 116 -15.58 0.66 1.68
C VAL A 116 -16.60 0.80 2.81
N GLU A 117 -17.72 0.08 2.72
CA GLU A 117 -18.79 0.11 3.72
C GLU A 117 -18.32 -0.44 5.07
N VAL A 118 -17.73 -1.64 5.05
CA VAL A 118 -17.16 -2.30 6.23
C VAL A 118 -16.14 -1.40 6.92
N THR A 119 -15.22 -0.81 6.14
CA THR A 119 -14.18 0.04 6.72
C THR A 119 -14.77 1.36 7.24
N GLN A 120 -15.73 1.97 6.54
CA GLN A 120 -16.41 3.18 7.01
C GLN A 120 -17.10 2.92 8.35
N ASN A 121 -17.79 1.79 8.51
CA ASN A 121 -18.43 1.42 9.77
C ASN A 121 -17.41 1.32 10.92
N ILE A 122 -16.23 0.74 10.67
CA ILE A 122 -15.15 0.69 11.67
C ILE A 122 -14.67 2.10 12.02
N LEU A 123 -14.45 2.96 11.03
CA LEU A 123 -14.03 4.35 11.23
C LEU A 123 -15.05 5.14 12.07
N ASP A 124 -16.34 4.98 11.78
CA ASP A 124 -17.42 5.67 12.48
C ASP A 124 -17.49 5.23 13.95
N ILE A 125 -17.33 3.94 14.25
CA ILE A 125 -17.28 3.41 15.62
C ILE A 125 -16.06 3.93 16.37
N LEU A 126 -14.89 3.94 15.70
CA LEU A 126 -13.65 4.49 16.23
C LEU A 126 -13.65 6.04 16.31
N ARG A 127 -14.72 6.69 15.80
CA ARG A 127 -14.87 8.15 15.71
C ARG A 127 -13.72 8.83 14.98
N ILE A 128 -13.18 8.17 13.95
CA ILE A 128 -12.16 8.73 13.07
C ILE A 128 -12.88 9.59 12.02
N PRO A 129 -12.67 10.92 11.97
CA PRO A 129 -13.50 11.84 11.21
C PRO A 129 -13.10 11.88 9.71
N VAL A 130 -13.31 10.76 9.00
CA VAL A 130 -13.00 10.61 7.58
C VAL A 130 -14.15 9.93 6.86
N HIS A 131 -14.47 10.42 5.67
CA HIS A 131 -15.39 9.79 4.75
C HIS A 131 -14.63 9.22 3.55
N LEU A 132 -14.60 7.89 3.43
CA LEU A 132 -13.80 7.19 2.43
C LEU A 132 -14.25 7.51 0.99
N ASN A 133 -15.55 7.74 0.78
CA ASN A 133 -16.12 8.04 -0.54
C ASN A 133 -15.72 9.41 -1.10
N THR A 134 -15.34 10.36 -0.23
CA THR A 134 -14.97 11.72 -0.63
C THR A 134 -13.48 11.99 -0.47
N LEU A 135 -12.72 11.02 0.02
CA LEU A 135 -11.28 11.16 0.21
C LEU A 135 -10.57 11.27 -1.14
N MET A 136 -9.51 12.09 -1.18
CA MET A 136 -8.60 12.15 -2.32
C MET A 136 -7.17 11.95 -1.84
N ASP A 137 -6.54 10.86 -2.29
CA ASP A 137 -5.14 10.59 -1.96
C ASP A 137 -4.23 11.58 -2.69
N THR A 138 -3.07 11.89 -2.10
CA THR A 138 -1.99 12.62 -2.77
C THR A 138 -0.84 11.68 -3.06
N SER A 139 -0.07 11.96 -4.11
CA SER A 139 1.06 11.12 -4.50
C SER A 139 2.19 11.08 -3.47
N GLY A 140 2.31 12.14 -2.65
CA GLY A 140 3.34 12.24 -1.62
C GLY A 140 3.10 11.35 -0.39
N SER A 141 1.86 10.94 -0.12
CA SER A 141 1.51 10.17 1.09
C SER A 141 0.78 8.85 0.83
N VAL A 142 0.45 8.56 -0.43
CA VAL A 142 -0.15 7.27 -0.81
C VAL A 142 0.88 6.16 -0.74
N VAL A 143 0.53 5.03 -0.15
CA VAL A 143 1.38 3.83 -0.14
C VAL A 143 0.58 2.56 -0.37
N TYR A 144 1.08 1.65 -1.18
CA TYR A 144 0.44 0.36 -1.45
C TYR A 144 1.02 -0.74 -0.59
N CYS A 145 0.13 -1.52 0.02
CA CYS A 145 0.49 -2.69 0.82
C CYS A 145 1.50 -2.33 1.90
N ASN A 146 2.67 -2.94 1.84
CA ASN A 146 3.69 -2.86 2.85
C ASN A 146 5.03 -2.36 2.29
N TYR A 147 5.00 -1.58 1.22
CA TYR A 147 6.20 -1.09 0.53
C TYR A 147 6.68 0.24 1.11
N TRP A 148 7.02 0.22 2.40
CA TRP A 148 7.51 1.40 3.11
C TRP A 148 8.51 1.04 4.22
N VAL A 149 9.43 1.97 4.47
CA VAL A 149 10.36 1.94 5.60
C VAL A 149 9.97 3.05 6.55
N GLY A 150 9.82 2.76 7.84
CA GLY A 150 9.42 3.71 8.87
C GLY A 150 10.51 3.93 9.92
N SER A 151 10.56 5.14 10.46
CA SER A 151 11.33 5.49 11.66
C SER A 151 10.72 4.86 12.93
N PRO A 152 11.46 4.81 14.05
CA PRO A 152 10.93 4.28 15.32
C PRO A 152 9.63 4.97 15.77
N LYS A 153 9.58 6.31 15.68
CA LYS A 153 8.38 7.08 16.04
C LYS A 153 7.20 6.85 15.09
N PHE A 154 7.48 6.65 13.80
CA PHE A 154 6.43 6.32 12.83
C PHE A 154 5.84 4.94 13.12
N TRP A 155 6.68 3.93 13.31
CA TRP A 155 6.22 2.57 13.64
C TRP A 155 5.40 2.54 14.93
N GLN A 156 5.80 3.28 15.96
CA GLN A 156 5.03 3.41 17.19
C GLN A 156 3.61 3.91 16.91
N ALA A 157 3.50 5.08 16.30
CA ALA A 157 2.20 5.69 16.06
C ALA A 157 1.35 4.91 15.05
N TYR A 158 1.97 4.33 14.01
CA TYR A 158 1.27 3.50 13.03
C TYR A 158 0.73 2.22 13.67
N MET A 159 1.51 1.53 14.51
CA MET A 159 1.05 0.31 15.17
C MET A 159 -0.04 0.62 16.20
N ASP A 160 0.07 1.71 16.95
CA ASP A 160 -1.01 2.15 17.85
C ASP A 160 -2.30 2.42 17.07
N PHE A 161 -2.19 3.02 15.87
CA PHE A 161 -3.33 3.24 14.99
C PHE A 161 -3.93 1.94 14.43
N ALA A 162 -3.09 1.06 13.90
CA ALA A 162 -3.51 -0.19 13.27
C ALA A 162 -4.10 -1.19 14.28
N GLU A 163 -3.60 -1.19 15.53
CA GLU A 163 -4.13 -2.06 16.58
C GLU A 163 -5.59 -1.71 16.96
N MET A 164 -6.04 -0.45 16.77
CA MET A 164 -7.46 -0.11 16.95
C MET A 164 -8.35 -0.91 16.00
N PHE A 165 -7.95 -1.03 14.73
CA PHE A 165 -8.67 -1.84 13.73
C PHE A 165 -8.57 -3.33 14.05
N TYR A 166 -7.38 -3.79 14.46
CA TYR A 166 -7.17 -5.18 14.86
C TYR A 166 -8.12 -5.57 16.00
N HIS A 167 -8.17 -4.79 17.08
CA HIS A 167 -9.02 -5.07 18.23
C HIS A 167 -10.51 -4.98 17.91
N MET A 168 -10.92 -4.03 17.05
CA MET A 168 -12.30 -3.94 16.58
C MET A 168 -12.73 -5.21 15.81
N ILE A 169 -11.88 -5.69 14.91
CA ILE A 169 -12.17 -6.87 14.08
C ILE A 169 -12.12 -8.16 14.89
N GLU A 170 -11.13 -8.33 15.77
CA GLU A 170 -11.05 -9.51 16.65
C GLU A 170 -12.18 -9.55 17.69
N GLY A 171 -12.62 -8.39 18.17
CA GLY A 171 -13.73 -8.27 19.11
C GLY A 171 -15.11 -8.53 18.48
N ASP A 172 -15.23 -8.42 17.17
CA ASP A 172 -16.46 -8.70 16.42
C ASP A 172 -16.58 -10.19 16.08
N THR A 173 -16.74 -11.03 17.11
CA THR A 173 -16.78 -12.49 16.98
C THR A 173 -17.93 -13.02 16.13
N GLU A 174 -18.99 -12.23 15.95
CA GLU A 174 -20.14 -12.55 15.11
C GLU A 174 -20.02 -11.97 13.68
N ASN A 175 -18.91 -11.29 13.37
CA ASN A 175 -18.65 -10.65 12.08
C ASN A 175 -19.77 -9.68 11.64
N ARG A 176 -20.35 -8.93 12.58
CA ARG A 176 -21.41 -7.95 12.32
C ARG A 176 -20.89 -6.77 11.49
N LEU A 177 -19.60 -6.45 11.61
CA LEU A 177 -18.93 -5.43 10.81
C LEU A 177 -18.65 -5.91 9.38
N GLY A 178 -18.61 -7.23 9.13
CA GLY A 178 -18.33 -7.80 7.81
C GLY A 178 -16.85 -7.87 7.44
N ALA A 179 -15.93 -7.47 8.33
CA ALA A 179 -14.48 -7.47 8.06
C ALA A 179 -13.89 -8.87 7.85
N GLN A 180 -14.57 -9.92 8.32
CA GLN A 180 -14.18 -11.32 8.12
C GLN A 180 -14.88 -11.96 6.92
N ASN A 181 -15.64 -11.19 6.13
CA ASN A 181 -16.25 -11.68 4.90
C ASN A 181 -15.20 -12.15 3.89
N LEU A 182 -15.58 -13.19 3.13
CA LEU A 182 -14.80 -13.63 1.99
C LEU A 182 -15.15 -12.82 0.74
N VAL A 183 -14.14 -12.48 -0.05
CA VAL A 183 -14.25 -11.67 -1.26
C VAL A 183 -13.52 -12.34 -2.42
N ALA A 184 -13.88 -11.92 -3.64
CA ALA A 184 -13.17 -12.33 -4.84
C ALA A 184 -11.81 -11.65 -4.94
N HIS A 185 -10.78 -12.41 -5.31
CA HIS A 185 -9.43 -11.92 -5.57
C HIS A 185 -8.66 -12.89 -6.47
N SER A 186 -8.05 -12.38 -7.55
CA SER A 186 -7.16 -13.14 -8.45
C SER A 186 -7.73 -14.49 -8.93
N GLY A 187 -9.02 -14.54 -9.28
CA GLY A 187 -9.72 -15.75 -9.72
C GLY A 187 -10.23 -16.67 -8.60
N SER A 188 -9.87 -16.42 -7.35
CA SER A 188 -10.47 -17.05 -6.17
C SER A 188 -11.67 -16.26 -5.67
N HIS A 189 -12.69 -16.94 -5.12
CA HIS A 189 -13.86 -16.33 -4.49
C HIS A 189 -13.84 -16.41 -2.95
N SER A 190 -12.72 -16.87 -2.38
CA SER A 190 -12.62 -17.20 -0.95
C SER A 190 -11.42 -16.54 -0.26
N TYR A 191 -11.16 -15.26 -0.55
CA TYR A 191 -10.07 -14.50 0.10
C TYR A 191 -10.62 -13.65 1.26
N PRO A 192 -9.97 -13.58 2.44
CA PRO A 192 -10.45 -12.73 3.54
C PRO A 192 -10.38 -11.24 3.17
N MET A 193 -11.32 -10.44 3.67
CA MET A 193 -11.34 -8.99 3.43
C MET A 193 -10.25 -8.23 4.22
N ILE A 194 -9.87 -8.73 5.39
CA ILE A 194 -8.92 -8.10 6.33
C ILE A 194 -7.64 -7.55 5.65
N PRO A 195 -6.91 -8.29 4.81
CA PRO A 195 -5.69 -7.78 4.18
C PRO A 195 -5.94 -6.54 3.32
N PHE A 196 -7.11 -6.45 2.67
CA PHE A 196 -7.48 -5.30 1.85
C PHE A 196 -7.81 -4.06 2.69
N ILE A 197 -8.23 -4.23 3.94
CA ILE A 197 -8.34 -3.12 4.89
C ILE A 197 -6.92 -2.65 5.27
N PHE A 198 -6.08 -3.58 5.72
CA PHE A 198 -4.77 -3.26 6.29
C PHE A 198 -3.76 -2.73 5.28
N GLU A 199 -3.82 -3.16 4.02
CA GLU A 199 -2.93 -2.62 2.97
C GLU A 199 -3.17 -1.13 2.65
N ARG A 200 -4.30 -0.56 3.10
CA ARG A 200 -4.70 0.85 2.88
C ARG A 200 -4.57 1.70 4.14
N LEU A 201 -4.44 1.09 5.32
CA LEU A 201 -4.31 1.81 6.59
C LEU A 201 -3.07 2.72 6.66
N PRO A 202 -1.88 2.37 6.14
CA PRO A 202 -0.74 3.30 6.15
C PRO A 202 -1.04 4.62 5.41
N THR A 203 -1.71 4.56 4.25
CA THR A 203 -2.13 5.77 3.51
C THR A 203 -3.10 6.60 4.33
N LEU A 204 -4.10 5.97 4.95
CA LEU A 204 -5.07 6.67 5.81
C LEU A 204 -4.38 7.28 7.05
N PHE A 205 -3.47 6.55 7.68
CA PHE A 205 -2.70 7.02 8.82
C PHE A 205 -1.89 8.27 8.48
N LEU A 206 -1.14 8.25 7.36
CA LEU A 206 -0.36 9.40 6.90
C LEU A 206 -1.25 10.60 6.59
N ARG A 207 -2.44 10.37 6.01
CA ARG A 207 -3.41 11.42 5.72
C ARG A 207 -3.93 12.10 6.99
N LEU A 208 -4.16 11.31 8.04
CA LEU A 208 -4.62 11.77 9.35
C LEU A 208 -3.51 12.41 10.19
N ASN A 209 -2.25 12.09 9.88
CA ASN A 209 -1.10 12.49 10.66
C ASN A 209 -0.04 13.21 9.80
N PRO A 210 -0.37 14.40 9.26
CA PRO A 210 0.52 15.14 8.36
C PRO A 210 1.82 15.63 9.02
N GLN A 211 1.94 15.50 10.35
CA GLN A 211 3.18 15.76 11.08
C GLN A 211 4.29 14.76 10.77
N PHE A 212 3.97 13.56 10.27
CA PHE A 212 4.99 12.61 9.83
C PHE A 212 5.48 12.99 8.43
N LYS A 213 6.75 13.36 8.34
CA LYS A 213 7.38 13.69 7.05
C LYS A 213 7.50 12.43 6.21
N CYS A 214 6.97 12.46 4.99
CA CYS A 214 7.05 11.35 4.05
C CYS A 214 7.83 11.71 2.79
N VAL A 215 8.56 10.73 2.25
CA VAL A 215 9.22 10.85 0.96
C VAL A 215 8.90 9.61 0.13
N ALA A 216 8.42 9.81 -1.09
CA ALA A 216 8.12 8.73 -2.01
C ALA A 216 9.22 8.59 -3.06
N TYR A 217 9.59 7.36 -3.39
CA TYR A 217 10.46 7.08 -4.51
C TYR A 217 9.75 7.44 -5.82
N GLU A 218 10.40 8.27 -6.64
CA GLU A 218 9.92 8.66 -7.97
C GLU A 218 10.66 7.86 -9.04
N TYR A 219 9.90 7.16 -9.88
CA TYR A 219 10.46 6.42 -11.01
C TYR A 219 10.95 7.37 -12.09
N PRO A 220 12.01 7.00 -12.84
CA PRO A 220 12.42 7.75 -14.03
C PRO A 220 11.27 7.94 -15.03
N ASP A 221 11.21 9.12 -15.64
CA ASP A 221 10.15 9.47 -16.59
C ASP A 221 10.03 8.46 -17.74
N GLU A 222 11.17 7.93 -18.22
CA GLU A 222 11.19 6.94 -19.29
C GLU A 222 10.45 5.65 -18.90
N MET A 223 10.61 5.19 -17.65
CA MET A 223 9.95 3.99 -17.15
C MET A 223 8.44 4.22 -17.02
N LEU A 224 8.03 5.40 -16.57
CA LEU A 224 6.62 5.78 -16.50
C LEU A 224 6.00 5.85 -17.90
N ARG A 225 6.69 6.44 -18.89
CA ARG A 225 6.23 6.45 -20.29
C ARG A 225 6.13 5.05 -20.86
N LYS A 226 7.10 4.17 -20.58
CA LYS A 226 7.07 2.77 -21.00
C LYS A 226 5.89 2.02 -20.38
N ARG A 227 5.61 2.21 -19.09
CA ARG A 227 4.51 1.57 -18.37
C ARG A 227 3.13 2.04 -18.84
N TRP A 228 2.95 3.35 -18.99
CA TRP A 228 1.63 3.95 -19.23
C TRP A 228 1.36 4.21 -20.72
N GLY A 229 2.39 4.20 -21.57
CA GLY A 229 2.27 4.31 -23.02
C GLY A 229 1.38 5.49 -23.44
N MET A 230 0.35 5.20 -24.23
CA MET A 230 -0.53 6.24 -24.78
C MET A 230 -1.34 7.02 -23.73
N VAL A 231 -1.48 6.51 -22.50
CA VAL A 231 -2.23 7.15 -21.41
C VAL A 231 -1.34 7.85 -20.38
N TYR A 232 -0.02 7.91 -20.62
CA TYR A 232 0.95 8.51 -19.70
C TYR A 232 0.57 9.94 -19.29
N HIS A 233 0.24 10.80 -20.25
CA HIS A 233 -0.11 12.20 -19.96
C HIS A 233 -1.40 12.31 -19.15
N ASP A 234 -2.36 11.41 -19.38
CA ASP A 234 -3.61 11.34 -18.60
C ASP A 234 -3.31 10.94 -17.15
N MET A 235 -2.41 9.97 -16.93
CA MET A 235 -1.97 9.58 -15.57
C MET A 235 -1.29 10.73 -14.83
N MET A 236 -0.40 11.47 -15.50
CA MET A 236 0.31 12.60 -14.89
C MET A 236 -0.63 13.77 -14.57
N ALA A 237 -1.60 14.04 -15.44
CA ALA A 237 -2.62 15.06 -15.19
C ALA A 237 -3.54 14.67 -14.00
N MET A 238 -3.94 13.40 -13.89
CA MET A 238 -4.68 12.91 -12.72
C MET A 238 -3.84 12.96 -11.44
N LYS A 239 -2.56 12.60 -11.50
CA LYS A 239 -1.61 12.77 -10.38
C LYS A 239 -1.58 14.23 -9.91
N GLN A 240 -1.39 15.16 -10.84
CA GLN A 240 -1.33 16.59 -10.53
C GLN A 240 -2.65 17.10 -9.93
N ALA A 241 -3.80 16.71 -10.49
CA ALA A 241 -5.10 17.09 -9.94
C ALA A 241 -5.29 16.58 -8.51
N LYS A 242 -4.84 15.36 -8.21
CA LYS A 242 -4.86 14.78 -6.87
C LYS A 242 -3.95 15.52 -5.89
N ASP A 243 -2.73 15.85 -6.30
CA ASP A 243 -1.77 16.61 -5.49
C ASP A 243 -2.28 18.03 -5.18
N LEU A 244 -3.03 18.63 -6.11
CA LEU A 244 -3.72 19.91 -5.92
C LEU A 244 -5.07 19.80 -5.19
N GLN A 245 -5.50 18.59 -4.81
CA GLN A 245 -6.81 18.31 -4.21
C GLN A 245 -7.98 18.89 -5.04
N ASN A 246 -7.90 18.78 -6.37
CA ASN A 246 -8.87 19.31 -7.32
C ASN A 246 -9.73 18.18 -7.91
N PRO A 247 -10.87 17.81 -7.28
CA PRO A 247 -11.74 16.73 -7.76
C PRO A 247 -12.31 17.01 -9.14
N THR A 248 -12.66 18.26 -9.44
CA THR A 248 -13.20 18.64 -10.74
C THR A 248 -12.21 18.35 -11.86
N ALA A 249 -10.95 18.78 -11.71
CA ALA A 249 -9.91 18.49 -12.69
C ALA A 249 -9.63 16.99 -12.80
N PHE A 250 -9.59 16.27 -11.68
CA PHE A 250 -9.40 14.81 -11.67
C PHE A 250 -10.47 14.10 -12.51
N TYR A 251 -11.75 14.36 -12.24
CA TYR A 251 -12.84 13.71 -12.96
C TYR A 251 -12.95 14.17 -14.42
N GLN A 252 -12.57 15.41 -14.75
CA GLN A 252 -12.49 15.85 -16.15
C GLN A 252 -11.46 15.04 -16.95
N VAL A 253 -10.25 14.84 -16.42
CA VAL A 253 -9.22 14.02 -17.06
C VAL A 253 -9.66 12.56 -17.13
N TRP A 254 -10.32 12.05 -16.08
CA TRP A 254 -10.89 10.71 -16.06
C TRP A 254 -11.89 10.49 -17.20
N GLU A 255 -12.84 11.41 -17.41
CA GLU A 255 -13.79 11.32 -18.52
C GLU A 255 -13.11 11.34 -19.89
N GLN A 256 -12.10 12.19 -20.07
CA GLN A 256 -11.31 12.25 -21.30
C GLN A 256 -10.61 10.92 -21.58
N LEU A 257 -10.00 10.32 -20.55
CA LEU A 257 -9.38 8.99 -20.66
C LEU A 257 -10.41 7.93 -21.07
N ARG A 258 -11.58 7.90 -20.42
CA ARG A 258 -12.64 6.92 -20.73
C ARG A 258 -13.18 7.05 -22.16
N ALA A 259 -13.19 8.26 -22.71
CA ALA A 259 -13.55 8.48 -24.12
C ALA A 259 -12.45 8.04 -25.10
N LYS A 260 -11.19 8.01 -24.65
CA LYS A 260 -10.00 7.71 -25.45
C LYS A 260 -9.68 6.21 -25.56
N VAL A 261 -10.00 5.42 -24.55
CA VAL A 261 -9.64 3.99 -24.49
C VAL A 261 -10.86 3.07 -24.46
N THR A 262 -10.72 1.85 -25.00
CA THR A 262 -11.76 0.83 -24.88
C THR A 262 -11.84 0.30 -23.44
N ARG A 263 -12.95 -0.37 -23.10
CA ARG A 263 -13.09 -1.06 -21.81
C ARG A 263 -11.96 -2.07 -21.57
N GLU A 264 -11.55 -2.81 -22.60
CA GLU A 264 -10.48 -3.80 -22.53
C GLU A 264 -9.12 -3.13 -22.27
N GLN A 265 -8.83 -2.03 -22.96
CA GLN A 265 -7.63 -1.24 -22.71
C GLN A 265 -7.60 -0.67 -21.30
N LEU A 266 -8.73 -0.12 -20.82
CA LEU A 266 -8.86 0.36 -19.44
C LEU A 266 -8.64 -0.78 -18.43
N LEU A 267 -9.19 -1.98 -18.70
CA LEU A 267 -8.98 -3.16 -17.87
C LEU A 267 -7.51 -3.60 -17.84
N ALA A 268 -6.82 -3.54 -18.97
CA ALA A 268 -5.41 -3.88 -19.08
C ALA A 268 -4.51 -2.93 -18.25
N LEU A 269 -4.90 -1.66 -18.11
CA LEU A 269 -4.18 -0.72 -17.24
C LEU A 269 -4.14 -1.17 -15.78
N TYR A 270 -5.18 -1.88 -15.32
CA TYR A 270 -5.24 -2.46 -13.97
C TYR A 270 -4.57 -3.83 -13.85
N ALA A 271 -4.57 -4.63 -14.91
CA ALA A 271 -4.16 -6.04 -14.86
C ALA A 271 -2.63 -6.23 -14.82
N GLN A 272 -1.86 -5.25 -15.29
CA GLN A 272 -0.41 -5.32 -15.28
C GLN A 272 0.13 -5.12 -13.87
N ASN A 273 0.51 -6.21 -13.20
CA ASN A 273 0.94 -6.23 -11.80
C ASN A 273 2.46 -6.29 -11.60
N ALA A 274 3.24 -6.46 -12.67
CA ALA A 274 4.70 -6.53 -12.62
C ALA A 274 5.38 -5.32 -13.29
N CYS A 275 6.53 -4.91 -12.74
CA CYS A 275 7.37 -3.86 -13.28
C CYS A 275 7.82 -4.23 -14.71
N PRO A 276 7.72 -3.32 -15.71
CA PRO A 276 7.99 -3.64 -17.12
C PRO A 276 9.38 -4.20 -17.43
N ASP A 277 10.36 -3.92 -16.57
CA ASP A 277 11.76 -4.32 -16.76
C ASP A 277 12.16 -5.57 -15.96
N VAL A 278 11.23 -6.11 -15.14
CA VAL A 278 11.45 -7.36 -14.42
C VAL A 278 11.10 -8.52 -15.34
N LYS A 279 12.12 -9.32 -15.70
CA LYS A 279 11.90 -10.64 -16.31
C LYS A 279 11.48 -11.61 -15.20
N ILE A 280 10.26 -12.15 -15.32
CA ILE A 280 9.73 -13.22 -14.46
C ILE A 280 10.10 -14.57 -15.06
#